data_AF-C1MR35-F1
#
_entry.id   AF-C1MR35-F1
#
_cell.length_a   1.000
_cell.length_b   1.000
_cell.length_c   1.000
_cell.angle_alpha   90.00
_cell.angle_beta   90.00
_cell.angle_gamma   90.00
#
_symmetry.space_group_name_H-M   'P 1'
#
loop_
_entity.id
_entity.type
_entity.pdbx_description
1 polymer ?
#
loop_
_entity_poly.entity_id
_entity_poly.type
_entity_poly.pdbx_seq_one_letter_code
_entity_poly.pdbx_strand_id
1 'polypeptide(L)'
;MNRGGVDDNTGDGSTSANLDNDAPPLLERFAAVARDVLYVHILPRLDSGDLAVLATVNRKMRDVVFESPVEHDVRDVAAVRRELARVPNFVGSIGRLTWAKDQRGCPWDARTFTCIARGGNVEVARWAKERGCPWNGGTCAFAAEGGHLEMLQWLRANGAPWEESTCAFAAGGGHLEVLQWARANGAPWNERTCANAAKGGHLEVLQWARANGAPWYEWTCTYAARGGHLEVLQWARANGCPWHETTCAWAACGGHLEVLQWARANGCPWHETTCAWAACGGHLEVLQWARANGCPWDSFTCTGAAKGGHVEVLQWAVANGCPWDSWQTCANAAKGGHLEVLQWARANGAPWDNEGTCANAAKGGHLEVLQWARANGAPWHETTCTYAAIYGHLEVLQWARANGAPLHNGGICVHAASGGHLEVLQWARANGVP
;
A
#
# COMPACT_ATOMS: atom_id res chain seq x y z
N MET A 1 -65.09 -14.64 49.03
CA MET A 1 -65.53 -15.33 47.79
C MET A 1 -64.25 -15.58 46.99
N ASN A 2 -63.41 -16.56 47.28
CA ASN A 2 -63.54 -18.03 47.24
C ASN A 2 -63.59 -18.64 45.82
N ARG A 3 -62.70 -19.62 45.60
CA ARG A 3 -62.51 -20.60 44.48
C ARG A 3 -61.64 -20.12 43.30
N GLY A 4 -60.61 -20.81 42.79
CA GLY A 4 -59.91 -22.10 43.00
C GLY A 4 -58.69 -22.08 42.03
N GLY A 5 -57.54 -22.77 42.15
CA GLY A 5 -57.24 -24.16 42.54
C GLY A 5 -57.87 -25.15 41.54
N VAL A 6 -57.21 -26.08 40.84
CA VAL A 6 -55.84 -26.66 40.76
C VAL A 6 -55.77 -27.40 39.39
N ASP A 7 -54.59 -27.94 39.03
CA ASP A 7 -54.29 -29.08 38.13
C ASP A 7 -53.79 -28.73 36.71
N ASP A 8 -52.73 -29.30 36.13
CA ASP A 8 -51.62 -30.14 36.63
C ASP A 8 -50.56 -30.29 35.50
N ASN A 9 -49.31 -30.59 35.89
CA ASN A 9 -48.26 -31.35 35.18
C ASN A 9 -47.44 -30.86 33.95
N THR A 10 -46.13 -30.75 34.23
CA THR A 10 -44.94 -31.34 33.54
C THR A 10 -44.42 -30.81 32.18
N GLY A 11 -43.32 -30.07 32.27
CA GLY A 11 -42.02 -30.28 31.61
C GLY A 11 -41.92 -30.68 30.13
N ASP A 12 -41.22 -29.88 29.31
CA ASP A 12 -39.87 -30.18 28.80
C ASP A 12 -39.40 -28.98 27.95
N GLY A 13 -38.08 -28.79 27.83
CA GLY A 13 -37.46 -27.61 27.25
C GLY A 13 -37.62 -27.47 25.73
N SER A 14 -37.48 -26.22 25.27
CA SER A 14 -36.77 -25.91 24.02
C SER A 14 -36.58 -24.41 23.88
N THR A 15 -35.36 -23.98 24.18
CA THR A 15 -34.56 -22.99 23.44
C THR A 15 -35.29 -22.16 22.37
N SER A 16 -35.64 -20.91 22.72
CA SER A 16 -35.68 -19.82 21.74
C SER A 16 -34.32 -19.13 21.75
N ALA A 17 -33.47 -19.49 20.81
CA ALA A 17 -32.15 -18.94 20.61
C ALA A 17 -32.20 -17.42 20.39
N ASN A 18 -31.42 -16.70 21.21
CA ASN A 18 -31.04 -15.32 20.94
C ASN A 18 -30.21 -15.29 19.65
N LEU A 19 -30.60 -14.42 18.73
CA LEU A 19 -29.90 -14.21 17.46
C LEU A 19 -28.53 -13.58 17.72
N ASP A 20 -27.49 -14.33 17.37
CA ASP A 20 -26.08 -13.95 17.44
C ASP A 20 -25.77 -12.69 16.61
N ASN A 21 -25.11 -11.72 17.23
CA ASN A 21 -24.54 -10.53 16.59
C ASN A 21 -23.13 -10.74 16.02
N ASP A 22 -22.64 -11.99 15.97
CA ASP A 22 -21.37 -12.40 15.34
C ASP A 22 -21.58 -13.01 13.93
N ALA A 23 -22.75 -12.79 13.33
CA ALA A 23 -23.04 -13.32 12.01
C ALA A 23 -22.10 -12.68 10.96
N PRO A 24 -21.31 -13.48 10.21
CA PRO A 24 -20.46 -12.93 9.15
C PRO A 24 -21.33 -12.18 8.12
N PRO A 25 -20.74 -11.24 7.36
CA PRO A 25 -21.47 -10.46 6.37
C PRO A 25 -22.39 -11.35 5.53
N LEU A 26 -23.58 -10.84 5.20
CA LEU A 26 -24.63 -11.65 4.54
C LEU A 26 -24.12 -12.39 3.30
N LEU A 27 -23.19 -11.78 2.57
CA LEU A 27 -22.52 -12.38 1.42
C LEU A 27 -21.62 -13.58 1.79
N GLU A 28 -20.91 -13.53 2.92
CA GLU A 28 -20.09 -14.65 3.40
C GLU A 28 -20.95 -15.81 3.90
N ARG A 29 -22.07 -15.51 4.57
CA ARG A 29 -23.05 -16.54 4.97
C ARG A 29 -23.67 -17.20 3.75
N PHE A 30 -24.02 -16.40 2.75
CA PHE A 30 -24.59 -16.89 1.52
C PHE A 30 -23.57 -17.73 0.72
N ALA A 31 -22.31 -17.30 0.66
CA ALA A 31 -21.22 -18.06 0.05
C ALA A 31 -20.94 -19.40 0.75
N ALA A 32 -21.10 -19.46 2.07
CA ALA A 32 -20.90 -20.68 2.84
C ALA A 32 -22.09 -21.65 2.75
N VAL A 33 -23.33 -21.14 2.75
CA VAL A 33 -24.55 -21.96 2.88
C VAL A 33 -25.18 -22.29 1.52
N ALA A 34 -24.95 -21.48 0.49
CA ALA A 34 -25.59 -21.59 -0.82
C ALA A 34 -24.54 -21.54 -1.96
N ARG A 35 -23.43 -22.27 -1.78
CA ARG A 35 -22.31 -22.31 -2.73
C ARG A 35 -22.71 -22.90 -4.09
N ASP A 36 -23.60 -23.88 -4.06
CA ASP A 36 -24.25 -24.49 -5.22
C ASP A 36 -25.08 -23.47 -6.00
N VAL A 37 -25.87 -22.63 -5.32
CA VAL A 37 -26.64 -21.56 -5.96
C VAL A 37 -25.71 -20.54 -6.63
N LEU A 38 -24.59 -20.18 -5.99
CA LEU A 38 -23.59 -19.31 -6.61
C LEU A 38 -23.02 -19.92 -7.88
N TYR A 39 -22.59 -21.19 -7.84
CA TYR A 39 -21.96 -21.87 -8.97
C TYR A 39 -22.93 -22.13 -10.13
N VAL A 40 -24.19 -22.44 -9.82
CA VAL A 40 -25.17 -22.85 -10.84
C VAL A 40 -25.97 -21.65 -11.39
N HIS A 41 -26.24 -20.63 -10.57
CA HIS A 41 -27.20 -19.58 -10.94
C HIS A 41 -26.63 -18.17 -10.99
N ILE A 42 -25.52 -17.88 -10.30
CA ILE A 42 -24.99 -16.51 -10.18
C ILE A 42 -23.71 -16.34 -10.98
N LEU A 43 -22.65 -17.10 -10.68
CA LEU A 43 -21.35 -16.97 -11.34
C LEU A 43 -21.42 -17.17 -12.87
N PRO A 44 -22.22 -18.09 -13.43
CA PRO A 44 -22.37 -18.21 -14.89
C PRO A 44 -22.99 -16.97 -15.56
N ARG A 45 -23.58 -16.05 -14.79
CA ARG A 45 -24.20 -14.81 -15.28
C ARG A 45 -23.29 -13.59 -15.16
N LEU A 46 -22.13 -13.72 -14.51
CA LEU A 46 -21.16 -12.66 -14.32
C LEU A 46 -20.08 -12.75 -15.41
N ASP A 47 -19.66 -11.62 -15.93
CA ASP A 47 -18.52 -11.56 -16.86
C ASP A 47 -17.18 -11.64 -16.11
N SER A 48 -16.08 -11.83 -16.84
CA SER A 48 -14.72 -11.90 -16.28
C SER A 48 -14.38 -10.66 -15.43
N GLY A 49 -14.97 -9.51 -15.71
CA GLY A 49 -14.73 -8.30 -14.94
C GLY A 49 -15.47 -8.28 -13.61
N ASP A 50 -16.74 -8.65 -13.60
CA ASP A 50 -17.55 -8.76 -12.41
C ASP A 50 -17.00 -9.86 -11.47
N LEU A 51 -16.53 -10.98 -12.02
CA LEU A 51 -15.84 -12.04 -11.28
C LEU A 51 -14.53 -11.55 -10.66
N ALA A 52 -13.75 -10.75 -11.41
CA ALA A 52 -12.51 -10.17 -10.90
C ALA A 52 -12.77 -9.18 -9.75
N VAL A 53 -13.82 -8.36 -9.84
CA VAL A 53 -14.25 -7.48 -8.73
C VAL A 53 -14.70 -8.31 -7.53
N LEU A 54 -15.49 -9.36 -7.74
CA LEU A 54 -15.98 -10.24 -6.68
C LEU A 54 -14.81 -10.91 -5.92
N ALA A 55 -13.75 -11.31 -6.63
CA ALA A 55 -12.53 -11.89 -6.07
C ALA A 55 -11.68 -10.91 -5.24
N THR A 56 -11.97 -9.60 -5.30
CA THR A 56 -11.31 -8.58 -4.46
C THR A 56 -12.06 -8.25 -3.18
N VAL A 57 -13.33 -8.68 -3.05
CA VAL A 57 -14.19 -8.31 -1.91
C VAL A 57 -13.63 -8.84 -0.59
N ASN A 58 -13.27 -10.13 -0.52
CA ASN A 58 -12.56 -10.75 0.61
C ASN A 58 -11.94 -12.09 0.18
N ARG A 59 -11.20 -12.76 1.07
CA ARG A 59 -10.57 -14.06 0.79
C ARG A 59 -11.59 -15.15 0.44
N LYS A 60 -12.71 -15.24 1.17
CA LYS A 60 -13.74 -16.27 0.92
C LYS A 60 -14.37 -16.15 -0.47
N MET A 61 -14.68 -14.94 -0.92
CA MET A 61 -15.23 -14.70 -2.26
C MET A 61 -14.21 -14.95 -3.36
N ARG A 62 -12.94 -14.68 -3.10
CA ARG A 62 -11.85 -15.07 -3.99
C ARG A 62 -11.79 -16.58 -4.17
N ASP A 63 -11.88 -17.32 -3.07
CA ASP A 63 -11.86 -18.78 -3.09
C ASP A 63 -13.09 -19.32 -3.83
N VAL A 64 -14.28 -18.73 -3.64
CA VAL A 64 -15.49 -19.07 -4.42
C VAL A 64 -15.33 -18.82 -5.92
N VAL A 65 -14.67 -17.73 -6.33
CA VAL A 65 -14.44 -17.46 -7.76
C VAL A 65 -13.39 -18.43 -8.33
N PHE A 66 -12.29 -18.67 -7.62
CA PHE A 66 -11.20 -19.52 -8.12
C PHE A 66 -11.54 -21.01 -8.14
N GLU A 67 -12.36 -21.47 -7.19
CA GLU A 67 -12.83 -22.86 -7.10
C GLU A 67 -14.12 -23.10 -7.89
N SER A 68 -14.59 -22.11 -8.65
CA SER A 68 -15.79 -22.27 -9.46
C SER A 68 -15.58 -23.34 -10.55
N PRO A 69 -16.52 -24.27 -10.73
CA PRO A 69 -16.48 -25.22 -11.85
C PRO A 69 -16.85 -24.57 -13.20
N VAL A 70 -17.22 -23.28 -13.20
CA VAL A 70 -17.56 -22.52 -14.40
C VAL A 70 -16.29 -22.13 -15.13
N GLU A 71 -16.22 -22.39 -16.43
CA GLU A 71 -15.07 -22.01 -17.24
C GLU A 71 -15.02 -20.49 -17.43
N HIS A 72 -14.03 -19.84 -16.81
CA HIS A 72 -13.75 -18.41 -16.94
C HIS A 72 -12.24 -18.12 -16.85
N ASP A 73 -11.86 -16.90 -17.26
CA ASP A 73 -10.45 -16.46 -17.32
C ASP A 73 -9.86 -16.07 -15.95
N VAL A 74 -10.70 -15.78 -14.95
CA VAL A 74 -10.28 -15.31 -13.62
C VAL A 74 -10.00 -16.47 -12.65
N ARG A 75 -8.85 -17.15 -12.80
CA ARG A 75 -8.51 -18.34 -11.99
C ARG A 75 -7.43 -18.12 -10.94
N ASP A 76 -6.75 -16.99 -10.99
CA ASP A 76 -5.70 -16.64 -10.03
C ASP A 76 -5.62 -15.10 -9.86
N VAL A 77 -4.79 -14.67 -8.91
CA VAL A 77 -4.62 -13.24 -8.59
C VAL A 77 -4.03 -12.44 -9.76
N ALA A 78 -3.19 -13.05 -10.61
CA ALA A 78 -2.62 -12.37 -11.78
C ALA A 78 -3.66 -12.19 -12.90
N ALA A 79 -4.56 -13.16 -13.08
CA ALA A 79 -5.72 -13.07 -13.95
C ALA A 79 -6.73 -12.04 -13.43
N VAL A 80 -7.02 -12.02 -12.12
CA VAL A 80 -7.82 -10.94 -11.50
C VAL A 80 -7.22 -9.58 -11.81
N ARG A 81 -5.89 -9.41 -11.67
CA ARG A 81 -5.22 -8.14 -11.98
C ARG A 81 -5.30 -7.76 -13.45
N ARG A 82 -5.11 -8.72 -14.37
CA ARG A 82 -5.25 -8.50 -15.82
C ARG A 82 -6.68 -8.15 -16.20
N GLU A 83 -7.65 -8.84 -15.64
CA GLU A 83 -9.07 -8.58 -15.88
C GLU A 83 -9.50 -7.27 -15.23
N LEU A 84 -9.09 -6.93 -14.01
CA LEU A 84 -9.33 -5.59 -13.42
C LEU A 84 -8.70 -4.45 -14.21
N ALA A 85 -7.57 -4.70 -14.89
CA ALA A 85 -6.99 -3.75 -15.82
C ALA A 85 -7.78 -3.62 -17.15
N ARG A 86 -8.59 -4.64 -17.49
CA ARG A 86 -9.51 -4.67 -18.64
C ARG A 86 -10.94 -4.27 -18.30
N VAL A 87 -11.36 -4.43 -17.03
CA VAL A 87 -12.65 -3.98 -16.52
C VAL A 87 -12.66 -2.50 -16.78
N PRO A 88 -13.55 -1.99 -17.65
CA PRO A 88 -13.65 -0.57 -17.85
C PRO A 88 -13.88 0.00 -16.48
N ASN A 89 -12.91 0.83 -16.05
CA ASN A 89 -12.83 1.47 -14.75
C ASN A 89 -14.25 1.68 -14.22
N PHE A 90 -14.56 1.36 -12.96
CA PHE A 90 -15.90 1.64 -12.42
C PHE A 90 -16.38 3.07 -12.76
N VAL A 91 -15.42 4.00 -12.80
CA VAL A 91 -15.56 5.42 -13.14
C VAL A 91 -15.55 5.72 -14.66
N GLY A 92 -15.30 4.74 -15.52
CA GLY A 92 -15.39 4.77 -16.98
C GLY A 92 -16.66 4.14 -17.54
N SER A 93 -17.63 3.75 -16.68
CA SER A 93 -18.94 3.26 -17.09
C SER A 93 -20.05 4.21 -16.63
N ILE A 94 -20.80 4.75 -17.59
CA ILE A 94 -21.99 5.58 -17.31
C ILE A 94 -23.00 4.82 -16.47
N GLY A 95 -23.25 3.54 -16.77
CA GLY A 95 -24.23 2.72 -16.05
C GLY A 95 -23.87 2.55 -14.57
N ARG A 96 -22.59 2.29 -14.27
CA ARG A 96 -22.10 2.14 -12.88
C ARG A 96 -22.13 3.46 -12.11
N LEU A 97 -21.75 4.56 -12.74
CA LEU A 97 -21.84 5.90 -12.13
C LEU A 97 -23.29 6.36 -11.92
N THR A 98 -24.19 6.04 -12.84
CA THR A 98 -25.63 6.30 -12.72
C THR A 98 -26.18 5.55 -11.51
N TRP A 99 -25.87 4.25 -11.40
CA TRP A 99 -26.25 3.45 -10.25
C TRP A 99 -25.74 4.04 -8.93
N ALA A 100 -24.47 4.44 -8.87
CA ALA A 100 -23.89 5.03 -7.66
C ALA A 100 -24.53 6.37 -7.28
N LYS A 101 -24.75 7.25 -8.25
CA LYS A 101 -25.29 8.60 -7.99
C LYS A 101 -26.80 8.58 -7.72
N ASP A 102 -27.56 7.91 -8.58
CA ASP A 102 -29.01 8.03 -8.61
C ASP A 102 -29.69 6.97 -7.72
N GLN A 103 -29.13 5.75 -7.62
CA GLN A 103 -29.73 4.68 -6.82
C GLN A 103 -29.15 4.58 -5.40
N ARG A 104 -27.87 4.92 -5.22
CA ARG A 104 -27.20 4.85 -3.90
C ARG A 104 -27.00 6.21 -3.24
N GLY A 105 -27.28 7.31 -3.94
CA GLY A 105 -27.15 8.66 -3.39
C GLY A 105 -25.70 9.05 -3.09
N CYS A 106 -24.71 8.40 -3.72
CA CYS A 106 -23.30 8.71 -3.46
C CYS A 106 -22.99 10.17 -3.88
N PRO A 107 -22.39 10.98 -2.99
CA PRO A 107 -22.04 12.35 -3.33
C PRO A 107 -20.91 12.38 -4.38
N TRP A 108 -20.95 13.39 -5.23
CA TRP A 108 -19.84 13.69 -6.12
C TRP A 108 -18.89 14.68 -5.48
N ASP A 109 -17.61 14.40 -5.65
CA ASP A 109 -16.52 15.28 -5.28
C ASP A 109 -15.52 15.39 -6.44
N ALA A 110 -14.52 16.25 -6.27
CA ALA A 110 -13.51 16.44 -7.30
C ALA A 110 -12.67 15.18 -7.55
N ARG A 111 -12.57 14.27 -6.57
CA ARG A 111 -11.81 13.02 -6.73
C ARG A 111 -12.49 12.10 -7.73
N THR A 112 -13.82 12.02 -7.70
CA THR A 112 -14.61 11.31 -8.71
C THR A 112 -14.20 11.76 -10.12
N PHE A 113 -14.17 13.07 -10.38
CA PHE A 113 -13.81 13.59 -11.70
C PHE A 113 -12.33 13.34 -12.05
N THR A 114 -11.41 13.45 -11.09
CA THR A 114 -9.99 13.11 -11.34
C THR A 114 -9.81 11.65 -11.75
N CYS A 115 -10.59 10.72 -11.19
CA CYS A 115 -10.56 9.31 -11.59
C CYS A 115 -11.14 9.10 -13.00
N ILE A 116 -12.20 9.81 -13.37
CA ILE A 116 -12.73 9.80 -14.76
C ILE A 116 -11.65 10.30 -15.72
N ALA A 117 -11.01 11.43 -15.39
CA ALA A 117 -9.97 12.03 -16.21
C ALA A 117 -8.77 11.09 -16.40
N ARG A 118 -8.33 10.42 -15.32
CA ARG A 118 -7.27 9.40 -15.37
C ARG A 118 -7.63 8.17 -16.20
N GLY A 119 -8.92 7.87 -16.34
CA GLY A 119 -9.43 6.75 -17.14
C GLY A 119 -9.69 7.11 -18.61
N GLY A 120 -9.64 8.39 -18.99
CA GLY A 120 -9.62 8.84 -20.39
C GLY A 120 -10.95 8.81 -21.14
N ASN A 121 -12.04 8.32 -20.55
CA ASN A 121 -13.32 8.23 -21.25
C ASN A 121 -14.04 9.60 -21.31
N VAL A 122 -13.94 10.29 -22.44
CA VAL A 122 -14.52 11.62 -22.68
C VAL A 122 -16.05 11.62 -22.60
N GLU A 123 -16.71 10.55 -23.03
CA GLU A 123 -18.17 10.44 -22.95
C GLU A 123 -18.64 10.41 -21.49
N VAL A 124 -17.93 9.67 -20.64
CA VAL A 124 -18.22 9.60 -19.21
C VAL A 124 -17.91 10.94 -18.53
N ALA A 125 -16.82 11.61 -18.90
CA ALA A 125 -16.51 12.94 -18.39
C ALA A 125 -17.57 13.97 -18.76
N ARG A 126 -18.06 13.95 -20.00
CA ARG A 126 -19.17 14.80 -20.45
C ARG A 126 -20.44 14.51 -19.65
N TRP A 127 -20.82 13.24 -19.56
CA TRP A 127 -21.98 12.80 -18.80
C TRP A 127 -21.93 13.22 -17.33
N ALA A 128 -20.76 13.09 -16.68
CA ALA A 128 -20.56 13.48 -15.29
C ALA A 128 -20.60 15.01 -15.13
N LYS A 129 -20.02 15.75 -16.08
CA LYS A 129 -20.00 17.22 -16.03
C LYS A 129 -21.39 17.83 -16.19
N GLU A 130 -22.21 17.32 -17.10
CA GLU A 130 -23.59 17.78 -17.34
C GLU A 130 -24.49 17.66 -16.10
N ARG A 131 -24.18 16.69 -15.23
CA ARG A 131 -24.91 16.45 -13.98
C ARG A 131 -24.31 17.17 -12.76
N GLY A 132 -23.33 18.04 -13.00
CA GLY A 132 -22.73 18.89 -11.96
C GLY A 132 -21.58 18.25 -11.16
N CYS A 133 -20.90 17.21 -11.69
CA CYS A 133 -19.71 16.68 -11.03
C CYS A 133 -18.60 17.75 -11.03
N PRO A 134 -18.09 18.16 -9.85
CA PRO A 134 -17.06 19.18 -9.79
C PRO A 134 -15.71 18.61 -10.22
N TRP A 135 -14.88 19.42 -10.88
CA TRP A 135 -13.46 19.13 -11.11
C TRP A 135 -12.60 20.09 -10.29
N ASN A 136 -11.30 19.82 -10.19
CA ASN A 136 -10.33 20.68 -9.52
C ASN A 136 -9.06 20.90 -10.37
N GLY A 137 -8.09 21.64 -9.82
CA GLY A 137 -6.80 21.90 -10.47
C GLY A 137 -6.09 20.65 -11.00
N GLY A 138 -6.10 19.55 -10.24
CA GLY A 138 -5.41 18.32 -10.62
C GLY A 138 -6.06 17.52 -11.75
N THR A 139 -7.26 17.88 -12.21
CA THR A 139 -8.00 17.07 -13.19
C THR A 139 -7.25 16.95 -14.53
N CYS A 140 -6.63 18.04 -14.99
CA CYS A 140 -5.76 18.02 -16.17
C CYS A 140 -4.50 17.17 -15.93
N ALA A 141 -3.91 17.23 -14.74
CA ALA A 141 -2.71 16.46 -14.41
C ALA A 141 -2.98 14.95 -14.43
N PHE A 142 -4.12 14.49 -13.93
CA PHE A 142 -4.50 13.07 -13.98
C PHE A 142 -4.84 12.56 -15.38
N ALA A 143 -5.49 13.37 -16.22
CA ALA A 143 -5.65 13.03 -17.64
C ALA A 143 -4.30 12.93 -18.35
N ALA A 144 -3.36 13.83 -18.00
CA ALA A 144 -2.02 13.83 -18.53
C ALA A 144 -1.19 12.63 -18.07
N GLU A 145 -1.32 12.20 -16.82
CA GLU A 145 -0.71 10.99 -16.27
C GLU A 145 -1.14 9.72 -16.99
N GLY A 146 -2.42 9.64 -17.39
CA GLY A 146 -2.97 8.51 -18.14
C GLY A 146 -2.74 8.57 -19.65
N GLY A 147 -2.13 9.64 -20.16
CA GLY A 147 -1.82 9.78 -21.59
C GLY A 147 -3.03 10.09 -22.47
N HIS A 148 -4.12 10.59 -21.88
CA HIS A 148 -5.38 10.78 -22.60
C HIS A 148 -5.46 12.17 -23.24
N LEU A 149 -4.86 12.32 -24.42
CA LEU A 149 -4.81 13.60 -25.14
C LEU A 149 -6.20 14.18 -25.43
N GLU A 150 -7.14 13.36 -25.93
CA GLU A 150 -8.51 13.79 -26.25
C GLU A 150 -9.26 14.28 -25.00
N MET A 151 -9.08 13.58 -23.87
CA MET A 151 -9.61 13.99 -22.57
C MET A 151 -9.04 15.35 -22.15
N LEU A 152 -7.72 15.52 -22.27
CA LEU A 152 -7.06 16.76 -21.90
C LEU A 152 -7.51 17.94 -22.78
N GLN A 153 -7.67 17.71 -24.08
CA GLN A 153 -8.24 18.67 -25.02
C GLN A 153 -9.66 19.07 -24.63
N TRP A 154 -10.52 18.08 -24.34
CA TRP A 154 -11.89 18.33 -23.91
C TRP A 154 -11.96 19.10 -22.58
N LEU A 155 -11.15 18.72 -21.59
CA LEU A 155 -11.06 19.42 -20.31
C LEU A 155 -10.70 20.90 -20.49
N ARG A 156 -9.69 21.18 -21.33
CA ARG A 156 -9.26 22.55 -21.63
C ARG A 156 -10.31 23.36 -22.38
N ALA A 157 -10.99 22.76 -23.36
CA ALA A 157 -12.08 23.41 -24.09
C ALA A 157 -13.25 23.78 -23.18
N ASN A 158 -13.47 23.05 -22.07
CA ASN A 158 -14.55 23.30 -21.12
C ASN A 158 -14.10 24.09 -19.88
N GLY A 159 -12.90 24.69 -19.90
CA GLY A 159 -12.43 25.60 -18.85
C GLY A 159 -11.80 24.95 -17.62
N ALA A 160 -11.42 23.66 -17.67
CA ALA A 160 -10.63 23.05 -16.59
C ALA A 160 -9.25 23.72 -16.52
N PRO A 161 -8.80 24.22 -15.36
CA PRO A 161 -7.55 24.98 -15.24
C PRO A 161 -6.30 24.11 -15.47
N TRP A 162 -5.20 24.75 -15.86
CA TRP A 162 -3.88 24.12 -15.79
C TRP A 162 -3.41 24.06 -14.35
N GLU A 163 -2.64 23.03 -14.03
CA GLU A 163 -1.87 22.92 -12.79
C GLU A 163 -0.39 22.78 -13.10
N GLU A 164 0.47 23.24 -12.19
CA GLU A 164 1.93 23.16 -12.31
C GLU A 164 2.46 21.73 -12.51
N SER A 165 1.75 20.73 -11.97
CA SER A 165 2.14 19.33 -12.08
C SER A 165 1.76 18.67 -13.42
N THR A 166 0.93 19.32 -14.25
CA THR A 166 0.35 18.69 -15.46
C THR A 166 1.43 18.16 -16.41
N CYS A 167 2.44 18.99 -16.72
CA CYS A 167 3.57 18.57 -17.55
C CYS A 167 4.41 17.48 -16.85
N ALA A 168 4.57 17.55 -15.54
CA ALA A 168 5.32 16.55 -14.79
C ALA A 168 4.61 15.19 -14.75
N PHE A 169 3.29 15.16 -14.77
CA PHE A 169 2.50 13.93 -14.79
C PHE A 169 2.52 13.29 -16.19
N ALA A 170 2.33 14.08 -17.26
CA ALA A 170 2.57 13.60 -18.63
C ALA A 170 3.98 13.02 -18.80
N ALA A 171 4.98 13.74 -18.25
CA ALA A 171 6.37 13.33 -18.35
C ALA A 171 6.64 12.02 -17.59
N GLY A 172 6.05 11.85 -16.40
CA GLY A 172 6.18 10.63 -15.60
C GLY A 172 5.44 9.42 -16.16
N GLY A 173 4.40 9.61 -16.96
CA GLY A 173 3.72 8.54 -17.70
C GLY A 173 4.33 8.25 -19.08
N GLY A 174 5.32 9.04 -19.52
CA GLY A 174 6.00 8.84 -20.80
C GLY A 174 5.22 9.35 -22.01
N HIS A 175 4.22 10.19 -21.80
CA HIS A 175 3.29 10.64 -22.84
C HIS A 175 3.81 11.90 -23.54
N LEU A 176 4.77 11.72 -24.46
CA LEU A 176 5.42 12.82 -25.17
C LEU A 176 4.42 13.72 -25.93
N GLU A 177 3.46 13.13 -26.66
CA GLU A 177 2.46 13.88 -27.41
C GLU A 177 1.58 14.76 -26.50
N VAL A 178 1.19 14.22 -25.35
CA VAL A 178 0.41 14.94 -24.34
C VAL A 178 1.22 16.10 -23.76
N LEU A 179 2.50 15.85 -23.45
CA LEU A 179 3.40 16.87 -22.93
C LEU A 179 3.62 18.00 -23.95
N GLN A 180 3.87 17.66 -25.22
CA GLN A 180 4.00 18.61 -26.32
C GLN A 180 2.75 19.47 -26.48
N TRP A 181 1.58 18.84 -26.54
CA TRP A 181 0.31 19.53 -26.68
C TRP A 181 0.01 20.43 -25.48
N ALA A 182 0.21 19.94 -24.25
CA ALA A 182 0.00 20.72 -23.04
C ALA A 182 0.91 21.97 -23.03
N ARG A 183 2.18 21.81 -23.38
CA ARG A 183 3.14 22.93 -23.43
C ARG A 183 2.75 23.97 -24.49
N ALA A 184 2.36 23.52 -25.69
CA ALA A 184 1.91 24.41 -26.76
C ALA A 184 0.65 25.20 -26.39
N ASN A 185 -0.17 24.68 -25.47
CA ASN A 185 -1.41 25.31 -24.98
C ASN A 185 -1.23 26.03 -23.63
N GLY A 186 0.01 26.41 -23.31
CA GLY A 186 0.33 27.28 -22.17
C GLY A 186 0.35 26.57 -20.82
N ALA A 187 0.41 25.23 -20.78
CA ALA A 187 0.62 24.54 -19.52
C ALA A 187 2.01 24.90 -18.94
N PRO A 188 2.08 25.24 -17.64
CA PRO A 188 3.34 25.43 -16.96
C PRO A 188 4.05 24.07 -16.77
N TRP A 189 5.37 24.12 -16.72
CA TRP A 189 6.21 23.05 -16.20
C TRP A 189 7.04 23.57 -15.03
N ASN A 190 7.60 22.67 -14.24
CA ASN A 190 8.52 23.01 -13.16
C ASN A 190 9.65 21.97 -13.12
N GLU A 191 10.54 22.08 -12.12
CA GLU A 191 11.66 21.17 -11.90
C GLU A 191 11.25 19.68 -11.85
N ARG A 192 10.02 19.37 -11.45
CA ARG A 192 9.53 17.98 -11.38
C ARG A 192 9.31 17.35 -12.75
N THR A 193 9.23 18.12 -13.83
CA THR A 193 9.00 17.57 -15.18
C THR A 193 10.13 16.63 -15.62
N CYS A 194 11.38 17.08 -15.52
CA CYS A 194 12.53 16.23 -15.81
C CYS A 194 12.66 15.08 -14.80
N ALA A 195 12.43 15.36 -13.51
CA ALA A 195 12.53 14.37 -12.45
C ALA A 195 11.53 13.22 -12.63
N ASN A 196 10.29 13.51 -13.01
CA ASN A 196 9.27 12.50 -13.24
C ASN A 196 9.53 11.69 -14.51
N ALA A 197 9.96 12.32 -15.61
CA ALA A 197 10.42 11.57 -16.80
C ALA A 197 11.55 10.60 -16.44
N ALA A 198 12.49 11.06 -15.61
CA ALA A 198 13.58 10.23 -15.12
C ALA A 198 13.11 9.08 -14.22
N LYS A 199 12.14 9.33 -13.34
CA LYS A 199 11.51 8.31 -12.49
C LYS A 199 10.80 7.22 -13.30
N GLY A 200 10.17 7.58 -14.42
CA GLY A 200 9.48 6.63 -15.31
C GLY A 200 10.37 5.99 -16.37
N GLY A 201 11.64 6.40 -16.48
CA GLY A 201 12.59 5.87 -17.46
C GLY A 201 12.36 6.38 -18.89
N HIS A 202 11.66 7.50 -19.04
CA HIS A 202 11.24 8.01 -20.35
C HIS A 202 12.30 8.94 -20.95
N LEU A 203 13.34 8.37 -21.56
CA LEU A 203 14.47 9.12 -22.13
C LEU A 203 14.05 10.14 -23.18
N GLU A 204 13.19 9.77 -24.14
CA GLU A 204 12.75 10.66 -25.22
C GLU A 204 12.00 11.90 -24.68
N VAL A 205 11.14 11.68 -23.69
CA VAL A 205 10.42 12.74 -22.99
C VAL A 205 11.40 13.67 -22.27
N LEU A 206 12.38 13.11 -21.57
CA LEU A 206 13.39 13.88 -20.87
C LEU A 206 14.24 14.73 -21.82
N GLN A 207 14.68 14.14 -22.95
CA GLN A 207 15.41 14.81 -24.01
C GLN A 207 14.62 15.98 -24.58
N TRP A 208 13.36 15.75 -24.94
CA TRP A 208 12.49 16.79 -25.47
C TRP A 208 12.25 17.90 -24.45
N ALA A 209 11.95 17.56 -23.18
CA ALA A 209 11.72 18.54 -22.14
C ALA A 209 12.94 19.44 -21.92
N ARG A 210 14.15 18.87 -21.88
CA ARG A 210 15.40 19.63 -21.73
C ARG A 210 15.71 20.48 -22.95
N ALA A 211 15.51 19.97 -24.17
CA ALA A 211 15.72 20.73 -25.39
C ALA A 211 14.81 21.98 -25.48
N ASN A 212 13.64 21.93 -24.83
CA ASN A 212 12.69 23.04 -24.81
C ASN A 212 12.79 23.93 -23.54
N GLY A 213 13.79 23.68 -22.67
CA GLY A 213 14.10 24.56 -21.54
C GLY A 213 13.48 24.17 -20.19
N ALA A 214 12.94 22.97 -20.02
CA ALA A 214 12.48 22.49 -18.72
C ALA A 214 13.68 22.38 -17.74
N PRO A 215 13.64 22.94 -16.53
CA PRO A 215 14.81 22.99 -15.64
C PRO A 215 15.19 21.60 -15.11
N TRP A 216 16.49 21.42 -14.79
CA TRP A 216 16.93 20.28 -14.01
C TRP A 216 16.40 20.36 -12.58
N TYR A 217 16.18 19.20 -11.98
CA TYR A 217 15.97 19.05 -10.55
C TYR A 217 17.09 18.21 -9.95
N GLU A 218 17.56 18.55 -8.75
CA GLU A 218 18.65 17.83 -8.08
C GLU A 218 18.35 16.32 -7.89
N TRP A 219 17.08 15.93 -7.77
CA TRP A 219 16.67 14.53 -7.62
C TRP A 219 16.47 13.79 -8.94
N THR A 220 16.71 14.43 -10.09
CA THR A 220 16.48 13.80 -11.41
C THR A 220 17.33 12.54 -11.58
N CYS A 221 18.64 12.64 -11.31
CA CYS A 221 19.54 11.49 -11.33
C CYS A 221 19.14 10.44 -10.28
N THR A 222 18.75 10.89 -9.08
CA THR A 222 18.29 10.02 -8.00
C THR A 222 17.06 9.18 -8.37
N TYR A 223 16.09 9.77 -9.07
CA TYR A 223 14.89 9.05 -9.49
C TYR A 223 15.16 8.07 -10.63
N ALA A 224 15.99 8.44 -11.62
CA ALA A 224 16.46 7.47 -12.62
C ALA A 224 17.20 6.31 -11.95
N ALA A 225 18.06 6.61 -10.97
CA ALA A 225 18.82 5.60 -10.26
C ALA A 225 17.93 4.65 -9.45
N ARG A 226 16.92 5.18 -8.75
CA ARG A 226 15.92 4.40 -8.00
C ARG A 226 15.09 3.48 -8.90
N GLY A 227 14.78 3.91 -10.12
CA GLY A 227 14.00 3.14 -11.10
C GLY A 227 14.83 2.19 -11.96
N GLY A 228 16.16 2.19 -11.81
CA GLY A 228 17.05 1.33 -12.59
C GLY A 228 17.29 1.80 -14.03
N HIS A 229 16.99 3.06 -14.34
CA HIS A 229 17.02 3.60 -15.69
C HIS A 229 18.43 4.11 -16.05
N LEU A 230 19.36 3.19 -16.31
CA LEU A 230 20.76 3.50 -16.58
C LEU A 230 20.96 4.48 -17.75
N GLU A 231 20.29 4.26 -18.88
CA GLU A 231 20.41 5.12 -20.06
C GLU A 231 19.97 6.56 -19.76
N VAL A 232 18.89 6.71 -18.99
CA VAL A 232 18.38 8.01 -18.56
C VAL A 232 19.36 8.71 -17.63
N LEU A 233 19.95 7.95 -16.69
CA LEU A 233 20.95 8.47 -15.77
C LEU A 233 22.22 8.93 -16.50
N GLN A 234 22.71 8.12 -17.43
CA GLN A 234 23.85 8.42 -18.31
C GLN A 234 23.61 9.71 -19.09
N TRP A 235 22.46 9.79 -19.76
CA TRP A 235 22.11 10.93 -20.58
C TRP A 235 21.94 12.20 -19.73
N ALA A 236 21.24 12.12 -18.59
CA ALA A 236 21.04 13.26 -17.70
C ALA A 236 22.37 13.80 -17.18
N ARG A 237 23.29 12.91 -16.79
CA ARG A 237 24.62 13.31 -16.30
C ARG A 237 25.46 13.96 -17.39
N ALA A 238 25.46 13.39 -18.60
CA ALA A 238 26.17 13.95 -19.76
C ALA A 238 25.66 15.35 -20.14
N ASN A 239 24.40 15.67 -19.82
CA ASN A 239 23.75 16.96 -20.11
C ASN A 239 23.72 17.91 -18.89
N GLY A 240 24.65 17.73 -17.95
CA GLY A 240 24.88 18.66 -16.86
C GLY A 240 23.92 18.56 -15.68
N CYS A 241 23.13 17.48 -15.58
CA CYS A 241 22.37 17.23 -14.35
C CYS A 241 23.35 16.95 -13.19
N PRO A 242 23.19 17.60 -12.03
CA PRO A 242 23.99 17.30 -10.84
C PRO A 242 23.58 15.95 -10.24
N TRP A 243 24.52 15.36 -9.50
CA TRP A 243 24.22 14.27 -8.58
C TRP A 243 23.58 14.81 -7.30
N HIS A 244 22.74 13.99 -6.68
CA HIS A 244 22.44 14.14 -5.26
C HIS A 244 23.34 13.17 -4.49
N GLU A 245 23.72 13.50 -3.24
CA GLU A 245 24.61 12.65 -2.43
C GLU A 245 24.06 11.23 -2.18
N THR A 246 22.73 11.07 -2.24
CA THR A 246 22.04 9.79 -2.03
C THR A 246 21.74 9.02 -3.32
N THR A 247 22.19 9.48 -4.50
CA THR A 247 21.86 8.79 -5.76
C THR A 247 22.31 7.33 -5.77
N CYS A 248 23.53 7.02 -5.29
CA CYS A 248 24.00 5.64 -5.11
C CYS A 248 23.11 4.84 -4.14
N ALA A 249 22.72 5.44 -3.00
CA ALA A 249 21.88 4.76 -2.02
C ALA A 249 20.50 4.40 -2.59
N TRP A 250 19.92 5.25 -3.44
CA TRP A 250 18.65 4.95 -4.10
C TRP A 250 18.76 3.88 -5.19
N ALA A 251 19.86 3.83 -5.96
CA ALA A 251 20.14 2.70 -6.84
C ALA A 251 20.24 1.40 -6.04
N ALA A 252 20.92 1.46 -4.90
CA ALA A 252 21.10 0.33 -4.02
C ALA A 252 19.77 -0.14 -3.40
N CYS A 253 18.91 0.79 -2.98
CA CYS A 253 17.56 0.51 -2.49
C CYS A 253 16.66 -0.19 -3.51
N GLY A 254 16.83 0.10 -4.80
CA GLY A 254 16.07 -0.52 -5.89
C GLY A 254 16.70 -1.81 -6.43
N GLY A 255 17.88 -2.20 -5.93
CA GLY A 255 18.58 -3.41 -6.35
C GLY A 255 19.28 -3.29 -7.70
N HIS A 256 19.51 -2.06 -8.18
CA HIS A 256 20.03 -1.80 -9.53
C HIS A 256 21.56 -1.79 -9.54
N LEU A 257 22.17 -2.97 -9.54
CA LEU A 257 23.63 -3.12 -9.46
C LEU A 257 24.38 -2.39 -10.59
N GLU A 258 23.94 -2.54 -11.84
CA GLU A 258 24.58 -1.89 -12.99
C GLU A 258 24.56 -0.36 -12.89
N VAL A 259 23.44 0.18 -12.41
CA VAL A 259 23.29 1.62 -12.15
C VAL A 259 24.24 2.09 -11.06
N LEU A 260 24.33 1.33 -9.95
CA LEU A 260 25.23 1.66 -8.86
C LEU A 260 26.70 1.58 -9.29
N GLN A 261 27.08 0.55 -10.04
CA GLN A 261 28.41 0.38 -10.63
C GLN A 261 28.78 1.58 -11.51
N TRP A 262 27.88 1.94 -12.43
CA TRP A 262 28.10 3.07 -13.32
C TRP A 262 28.18 4.40 -12.57
N ALA A 263 27.26 4.66 -11.64
CA ALA A 263 27.26 5.89 -10.85
C ALA A 263 28.55 6.02 -10.04
N ARG A 264 29.01 4.93 -9.40
CA ARG A 264 30.26 4.91 -8.64
C ARG A 264 31.49 5.17 -9.53
N ALA A 265 31.56 4.52 -10.69
CA ALA A 265 32.65 4.70 -11.65
C ALA A 265 32.73 6.15 -12.19
N ASN A 266 31.60 6.88 -12.19
CA ASN A 266 31.49 8.27 -12.63
C ASN A 266 31.53 9.29 -11.47
N GLY A 267 32.05 8.88 -10.32
CA GLY A 267 32.34 9.77 -9.20
C GLY A 267 31.13 10.17 -8.37
N CYS A 268 30.00 9.46 -8.47
CA CYS A 268 28.89 9.66 -7.53
C CYS A 268 29.35 9.24 -6.11
N PRO A 269 29.12 10.08 -5.09
CA PRO A 269 29.44 9.73 -3.72
C PRO A 269 28.55 8.56 -3.24
N TRP A 270 29.04 7.87 -2.22
CA TRP A 270 28.32 6.85 -1.46
C TRP A 270 28.71 6.93 0.01
N HIS A 271 27.82 6.44 0.87
CA HIS A 271 27.94 6.47 2.33
C HIS A 271 27.36 5.17 2.91
N GLU A 272 27.41 5.01 4.23
CA GLU A 272 26.86 3.88 4.98
C GLU A 272 25.41 3.60 4.60
N THR A 273 24.66 4.65 4.27
CA THR A 273 23.27 4.59 3.78
C THR A 273 23.11 3.76 2.51
N THR A 274 24.14 3.64 1.68
CA THR A 274 24.10 2.82 0.45
C THR A 274 24.00 1.34 0.79
N CYS A 275 24.82 0.88 1.74
CA CYS A 275 24.71 -0.48 2.29
C CYS A 275 23.38 -0.66 3.03
N ALA A 276 22.98 0.31 3.86
CA ALA A 276 21.75 0.21 4.63
C ALA A 276 20.49 0.12 3.77
N TRP A 277 20.44 0.81 2.63
CA TRP A 277 19.29 0.77 1.75
C TRP A 277 19.31 -0.44 0.82
N ALA A 278 20.49 -0.91 0.37
CA ALA A 278 20.58 -2.23 -0.25
C ALA A 278 20.03 -3.31 0.67
N ALA A 279 20.40 -3.24 1.95
CA ALA A 279 19.95 -4.20 2.94
C ALA A 279 18.44 -4.10 3.22
N CYS A 280 17.91 -2.88 3.30
CA CYS A 280 16.47 -2.63 3.47
C CYS A 280 15.62 -3.12 2.28
N GLY A 281 16.17 -3.12 1.06
CA GLY A 281 15.52 -3.67 -0.13
C GLY A 281 15.75 -5.17 -0.35
N GLY A 282 16.60 -5.80 0.48
CA GLY A 282 16.89 -7.24 0.38
C GLY A 282 17.89 -7.60 -0.72
N HIS A 283 18.63 -6.63 -1.24
CA HIS A 283 19.50 -6.81 -2.40
C HIS A 283 20.90 -7.27 -1.97
N LEU A 284 21.03 -8.55 -1.62
CA LEU A 284 22.28 -9.13 -1.13
C LEU A 284 23.45 -8.95 -2.11
N GLU A 285 23.24 -9.17 -3.40
CA GLU A 285 24.28 -9.01 -4.43
C GLU A 285 24.81 -7.57 -4.50
N VAL A 286 23.91 -6.60 -4.42
CA VAL A 286 24.26 -5.17 -4.39
C VAL A 286 25.06 -4.83 -3.14
N LEU A 287 24.64 -5.35 -1.98
CA LEU A 287 25.34 -5.14 -0.72
C LEU A 287 26.74 -5.77 -0.74
N GLN A 288 26.86 -7.00 -1.25
CA GLN A 288 28.12 -7.72 -1.43
C GLN A 288 29.08 -6.92 -2.32
N TRP A 289 28.60 -6.46 -3.48
CA TRP A 289 29.40 -5.68 -4.40
C TRP A 289 29.81 -4.33 -3.78
N ALA A 290 28.89 -3.60 -3.16
CA ALA A 290 29.18 -2.32 -2.52
C ALA A 290 30.26 -2.49 -1.44
N ARG A 291 30.14 -3.55 -0.61
CA ARG A 291 31.11 -3.84 0.44
C ARG A 291 32.47 -4.22 -0.12
N ALA A 292 32.51 -5.09 -1.13
CA ALA A 292 33.75 -5.50 -1.80
C ALA A 292 34.51 -4.33 -2.44
N ASN A 293 33.79 -3.27 -2.82
CA ASN A 293 34.36 -2.07 -3.43
C ASN A 293 34.58 -0.93 -2.43
N GLY A 294 34.54 -1.22 -1.13
CA GLY A 294 34.92 -0.28 -0.07
C GLY A 294 33.83 0.71 0.35
N CYS A 295 32.55 0.45 0.03
CA CYS A 295 31.46 1.21 0.63
C CYS A 295 31.46 0.98 2.16
N PRO A 296 31.38 2.04 2.98
CA PRO A 296 31.26 1.89 4.42
C PRO A 296 29.88 1.32 4.78
N TRP A 297 29.79 0.77 5.99
CA TRP A 297 28.56 0.25 6.57
C TRP A 297 28.58 0.46 8.09
N ASP A 298 27.40 0.44 8.70
CA ASP A 298 27.21 0.56 10.14
C ASP A 298 26.00 -0.28 10.59
N SER A 299 25.59 -0.15 11.84
CA SER A 299 24.47 -0.92 12.40
C SER A 299 23.15 -0.69 11.67
N PHE A 300 22.98 0.43 10.96
CA PHE A 300 21.79 0.67 10.13
C PHE A 300 21.70 -0.30 8.95
N THR A 301 22.79 -0.95 8.56
CA THR A 301 22.75 -2.03 7.56
C THR A 301 21.95 -3.22 8.06
N CYS A 302 22.26 -3.68 9.27
CA CYS A 302 21.54 -4.78 9.93
C CYS A 302 20.11 -4.36 10.29
N THR A 303 19.91 -3.14 10.81
CA THR A 303 18.57 -2.61 11.09
C THR A 303 17.73 -2.45 9.82
N GLY A 304 18.34 -2.06 8.70
CA GLY A 304 17.71 -1.99 7.38
C GLY A 304 17.22 -3.36 6.92
N ALA A 305 18.09 -4.37 6.94
CA ALA A 305 17.71 -5.76 6.63
C ALA A 305 16.56 -6.24 7.53
N ALA A 306 16.62 -5.95 8.83
CA ALA A 306 15.57 -6.32 9.77
C ALA A 306 14.23 -5.63 9.51
N LYS A 307 14.26 -4.35 9.10
CA LYS A 307 13.05 -3.59 8.71
C LYS A 307 12.43 -4.13 7.41
N GLY A 308 13.26 -4.57 6.46
CA GLY A 308 12.82 -5.18 5.21
C GLY A 308 12.41 -6.66 5.35
N GLY A 309 12.79 -7.31 6.45
CA GLY A 309 12.52 -8.73 6.68
C GLY A 309 13.50 -9.68 6.01
N HIS A 310 14.69 -9.20 5.65
CA HIS A 310 15.65 -9.94 4.83
C HIS A 310 16.68 -10.65 5.72
N VAL A 311 16.30 -11.83 6.26
CA VAL A 311 17.13 -12.59 7.21
C VAL A 311 18.47 -13.03 6.59
N GLU A 312 18.50 -13.42 5.31
CA GLU A 312 19.73 -13.82 4.61
C GLU A 312 20.73 -12.66 4.50
N VAL A 313 20.22 -11.45 4.23
CA VAL A 313 21.03 -10.23 4.17
C VAL A 313 21.60 -9.89 5.54
N LEU A 314 20.76 -9.98 6.58
CA LEU A 314 21.18 -9.75 7.96
C LEU A 314 22.27 -10.76 8.39
N GLN A 315 22.04 -12.04 8.13
CA GLN A 315 23.00 -13.11 8.39
C GLN A 315 24.33 -12.85 7.71
N TRP A 316 24.30 -12.54 6.41
CA TRP A 316 25.52 -12.27 5.66
C TRP A 316 26.23 -11.01 6.18
N ALA A 317 25.52 -9.93 6.47
CA ALA A 317 26.12 -8.69 6.97
C ALA A 317 26.83 -8.92 8.32
N VAL A 318 26.16 -9.59 9.26
CA VAL A 318 26.73 -9.89 10.59
C VAL A 318 27.89 -10.87 10.49
N ALA A 319 27.78 -11.92 9.67
CA ALA A 319 28.87 -12.88 9.45
C ALA A 319 30.12 -12.23 8.84
N ASN A 320 29.97 -11.12 8.11
CA ASN A 320 31.07 -10.38 7.50
C ASN A 320 31.52 -9.16 8.36
N GLY A 321 31.11 -9.11 9.63
CA GLY A 321 31.59 -8.12 10.60
C GLY A 321 30.89 -6.77 10.54
N CYS A 322 29.71 -6.68 9.92
CA CYS A 322 28.86 -5.50 10.10
C CYS A 322 28.39 -5.45 11.56
N PRO A 323 28.55 -4.32 12.27
CA PRO A 323 27.96 -4.19 13.60
C PRO A 323 26.44 -4.32 13.49
N TRP A 324 25.79 -4.85 14.52
CA TRP A 324 24.34 -4.86 14.61
C TRP A 324 23.92 -4.45 16.01
N ASP A 325 22.81 -3.71 16.07
CA ASP A 325 22.19 -3.28 17.30
C ASP A 325 21.00 -4.19 17.56
N SER A 326 21.07 -5.03 18.59
CA SER A 326 20.04 -6.03 18.87
C SER A 326 18.67 -5.40 19.12
N TRP A 327 18.64 -4.28 19.86
CA TRP A 327 17.41 -3.53 20.15
C TRP A 327 16.74 -3.08 18.87
N GLN A 328 17.45 -2.31 18.02
CA GLN A 328 16.88 -1.72 16.82
C GLN A 328 16.50 -2.80 15.80
N THR A 329 17.30 -3.86 15.72
CA THR A 329 17.04 -5.00 14.84
C THR A 329 15.73 -5.68 15.26
N CYS A 330 15.58 -6.03 16.53
CA CYS A 330 14.37 -6.67 17.05
C CYS A 330 13.15 -5.74 17.00
N ALA A 331 13.28 -4.47 17.34
CA ALA A 331 12.18 -3.51 17.29
C ALA A 331 11.65 -3.32 15.86
N ASN A 332 12.53 -3.17 14.86
CA ASN A 332 12.11 -3.01 13.47
C ASN A 332 11.55 -4.30 12.88
N ALA A 333 12.14 -5.46 13.20
CA ALA A 333 11.62 -6.75 12.79
C ALA A 333 10.21 -7.00 13.37
N ALA A 334 10.02 -6.72 14.66
CA ALA A 334 8.72 -6.86 15.32
C ALA A 334 7.66 -5.93 14.73
N LYS A 335 8.02 -4.66 14.50
CA LYS A 335 7.14 -3.67 13.88
C LYS A 335 6.78 -4.00 12.42
N GLY A 336 7.67 -4.68 11.70
CA GLY A 336 7.45 -5.11 10.32
C GLY A 336 6.83 -6.50 10.16
N GLY A 337 6.67 -7.25 11.26
CA GLY A 337 6.08 -8.59 11.25
C GLY A 337 7.07 -9.70 10.86
N HIS A 338 8.37 -9.41 10.90
CA HIS A 338 9.41 -10.28 10.36
C HIS A 338 9.88 -11.32 11.40
N LEU A 339 9.09 -12.37 11.56
CA LEU A 339 9.32 -13.41 12.57
C LEU A 339 10.67 -14.12 12.43
N GLU A 340 11.09 -14.45 11.22
CA GLU A 340 12.37 -15.14 10.97
C GLU A 340 13.58 -14.31 11.44
N VAL A 341 13.53 -13.00 11.24
CA VAL A 341 14.57 -12.07 11.72
C VAL A 341 14.62 -12.07 13.25
N LEU A 342 13.47 -12.10 13.92
CA LEU A 342 13.42 -12.17 15.38
C LEU A 342 13.95 -13.51 15.91
N GLN A 343 13.57 -14.61 15.30
CA GLN A 343 14.09 -15.94 15.64
C GLN A 343 15.60 -15.99 15.52
N TRP A 344 16.13 -15.48 14.40
CA TRP A 344 17.57 -15.37 14.19
C TRP A 344 18.23 -14.47 15.25
N ALA A 345 17.68 -13.30 15.53
CA ALA A 345 18.25 -12.37 16.52
C ALA A 345 18.28 -13.01 17.92
N ARG A 346 17.22 -13.71 18.33
CA ARG A 346 17.18 -14.44 19.61
C ARG A 346 18.18 -15.59 19.66
N ALA A 347 18.32 -16.35 18.58
CA ALA A 347 19.32 -17.40 18.47
C ALA A 347 20.76 -16.88 18.57
N ASN A 348 20.98 -15.60 18.23
CA ASN A 348 22.28 -14.91 18.31
C ASN A 348 22.41 -14.02 19.57
N GLY A 349 21.63 -14.31 20.62
CA GLY A 349 21.81 -13.71 21.94
C GLY A 349 21.14 -12.36 22.16
N ALA A 350 20.27 -11.89 21.25
CA ALA A 350 19.51 -10.66 21.50
C ALA A 350 18.58 -10.83 22.72
N PRO A 351 18.68 -9.98 23.74
CA PRO A 351 17.89 -10.09 24.96
C PRO A 351 16.39 -9.81 24.74
N TRP A 352 15.56 -10.35 25.63
CA TRP A 352 14.12 -10.06 25.74
C TRP A 352 13.83 -8.88 26.67
N ASP A 353 14.77 -7.98 26.90
CA ASP A 353 14.59 -6.89 27.86
C ASP A 353 13.34 -6.04 27.56
N ASN A 354 13.05 -5.08 28.45
CA ASN A 354 11.82 -4.28 28.46
C ASN A 354 11.64 -3.36 27.21
N GLU A 355 12.18 -3.76 26.06
CA GLU A 355 12.31 -3.08 24.78
C GLU A 355 11.05 -3.04 23.92
N GLY A 356 9.94 -3.52 24.47
CA GLY A 356 8.67 -3.47 23.78
C GLY A 356 8.65 -4.23 22.45
N THR A 357 9.30 -5.40 22.33
CA THR A 357 9.06 -6.30 21.17
C THR A 357 7.56 -6.53 20.99
N CYS A 358 6.84 -6.82 22.08
CA CYS A 358 5.38 -6.93 22.08
C CYS A 358 4.70 -5.62 21.68
N ALA A 359 5.16 -4.47 22.17
CA ALA A 359 4.60 -3.17 21.78
C ALA A 359 4.84 -2.84 20.31
N ASN A 360 6.01 -3.14 19.75
CA ASN A 360 6.35 -2.92 18.36
C ASN A 360 5.55 -3.85 17.44
N ALA A 361 5.40 -5.12 17.80
CA ALA A 361 4.50 -6.05 17.10
C ALA A 361 3.05 -5.55 17.13
N ALA A 362 2.60 -5.05 18.29
CA ALA A 362 1.27 -4.48 18.43
C ALA A 362 1.07 -3.19 17.64
N LYS A 363 2.11 -2.37 17.51
CA LYS A 363 2.12 -1.17 16.66
C LYS A 363 2.02 -1.50 15.17
N GLY A 364 2.67 -2.57 14.74
CA GLY A 364 2.60 -3.08 13.36
C GLY A 364 1.35 -3.90 13.05
N GLY A 365 0.62 -4.36 14.06
CA GLY A 365 -0.55 -5.22 13.89
C GLY A 365 -0.22 -6.70 13.69
N HIS A 366 0.99 -7.12 14.08
CA HIS A 366 1.49 -8.46 13.78
C HIS A 366 1.22 -9.43 14.93
N LEU A 367 0.03 -10.02 14.93
CA LEU A 367 -0.42 -10.97 15.97
C LEU A 367 0.49 -12.21 16.07
N GLU A 368 0.93 -12.78 14.96
CA GLU A 368 1.80 -13.96 14.94
C GLU A 368 3.13 -13.70 15.66
N VAL A 369 3.77 -12.57 15.37
CA VAL A 369 4.99 -12.14 16.06
C VAL A 369 4.74 -11.95 17.56
N LEU A 370 3.60 -11.36 17.92
CA LEU A 370 3.23 -11.14 19.31
C LEU A 370 3.03 -12.47 20.07
N GLN A 371 2.33 -13.42 19.45
CA GLN A 371 2.10 -14.77 19.98
C GLN A 371 3.41 -15.51 20.18
N TRP A 372 4.26 -15.54 19.15
CA TRP A 372 5.56 -16.18 19.22
C TRP A 372 6.45 -15.54 20.30
N ALA A 373 6.50 -14.20 20.37
CA ALA A 373 7.29 -13.51 21.38
C ALA A 373 6.85 -13.87 22.81
N ARG A 374 5.54 -13.90 23.06
CA ARG A 374 4.99 -14.30 24.37
C ARG A 374 5.24 -15.76 24.70
N ALA A 375 5.12 -16.65 23.74
CA ALA A 375 5.44 -18.08 23.90
C ALA A 375 6.92 -18.31 24.27
N ASN A 376 7.80 -17.39 23.87
CA ASN A 376 9.24 -17.44 24.14
C ASN A 376 9.70 -16.54 25.30
N GLY A 377 8.77 -16.08 26.14
CA GLY A 377 9.08 -15.39 27.39
C GLY A 377 9.25 -13.87 27.29
N ALA A 378 8.92 -13.24 26.16
CA ALA A 378 9.00 -11.79 26.01
C ALA A 378 8.09 -11.06 27.02
N PRO A 379 8.57 -10.08 27.80
CA PRO A 379 7.73 -9.36 28.74
C PRO A 379 6.68 -8.51 28.03
N TRP A 380 5.54 -8.30 28.69
CA TRP A 380 4.59 -7.28 28.26
C TRP A 380 5.19 -5.90 28.47
N HIS A 381 5.01 -5.02 27.50
CA HIS A 381 5.30 -3.60 27.65
C HIS A 381 3.99 -2.84 27.89
N GLU A 382 4.02 -1.81 28.74
CA GLU A 382 2.82 -1.05 29.13
C GLU A 382 2.08 -0.41 27.94
N THR A 383 2.82 -0.04 26.89
CA THR A 383 2.25 0.55 25.67
C THR A 383 1.70 -0.47 24.68
N THR A 384 1.75 -1.78 24.96
CA THR A 384 1.34 -2.82 24.00
C THR A 384 -0.12 -2.66 23.59
N CYS A 385 -1.03 -2.59 24.57
CA CYS A 385 -2.45 -2.36 24.31
C CYS A 385 -2.70 -0.94 23.76
N THR A 386 -1.96 0.06 24.23
CA THR A 386 -2.04 1.43 23.73
C THR A 386 -1.75 1.49 22.24
N TYR A 387 -0.66 0.90 21.76
CA TYR A 387 -0.32 0.92 20.33
C TYR A 387 -1.30 0.11 19.49
N ALA A 388 -1.75 -1.05 19.95
CA ALA A 388 -2.81 -1.77 19.24
C ALA A 388 -4.07 -0.90 19.09
N ALA A 389 -4.44 -0.13 20.11
CA ALA A 389 -5.60 0.77 20.08
C ALA A 389 -5.38 2.00 19.18
N ILE A 390 -4.23 2.69 19.29
CA ILE A 390 -3.90 3.89 18.49
C ILE A 390 -3.87 3.58 16.99
N TYR A 391 -3.42 2.38 16.60
CA TYR A 391 -3.26 1.98 15.20
C TYR A 391 -4.37 1.06 14.69
N GLY A 392 -5.40 0.80 15.50
CA GLY A 392 -6.63 0.12 15.07
C GLY A 392 -6.51 -1.40 14.94
N HIS A 393 -5.51 -2.02 15.57
CA HIS A 393 -5.26 -3.45 15.49
C HIS A 393 -6.10 -4.23 16.52
N LEU A 394 -7.41 -4.36 16.25
CA LEU A 394 -8.38 -4.94 17.17
C LEU A 394 -8.05 -6.38 17.58
N GLU A 395 -7.68 -7.25 16.62
CA GLU A 395 -7.35 -8.66 16.91
C GLU A 395 -6.14 -8.78 17.85
N VAL A 396 -5.11 -7.97 17.62
CA VAL A 396 -3.93 -7.87 18.49
C VAL A 396 -4.33 -7.40 19.89
N LEU A 397 -5.19 -6.39 19.98
CA LEU A 397 -5.65 -5.85 21.25
C LEU A 397 -6.45 -6.88 22.06
N GLN A 398 -7.39 -7.56 21.41
CA GLN A 398 -8.19 -8.63 22.00
C GLN A 398 -7.31 -9.74 22.54
N TRP A 399 -6.38 -10.23 21.70
CA TRP A 399 -5.47 -11.30 22.08
C TRP A 399 -4.54 -10.88 23.22
N ALA A 400 -3.95 -9.68 23.15
CA ALA A 400 -3.06 -9.19 24.21
C ALA A 400 -3.78 -9.08 25.55
N ARG A 401 -5.03 -8.59 25.55
CA ARG A 401 -5.86 -8.49 26.76
C ARG A 401 -6.26 -9.83 27.33
N ALA A 402 -6.65 -10.78 26.48
CA ALA A 402 -6.94 -12.15 26.89
C ALA A 402 -5.71 -12.85 27.52
N ASN A 403 -4.49 -12.40 27.19
CA ASN A 403 -3.23 -12.95 27.68
C ASN A 403 -2.54 -12.06 28.74
N GLY A 404 -3.30 -11.21 29.43
CA GLY A 404 -2.85 -10.48 30.60
C GLY A 404 -1.97 -9.26 30.33
N ALA A 405 -2.02 -8.68 29.12
CA ALA A 405 -1.33 -7.43 28.83
C ALA A 405 -1.88 -6.27 29.69
N PRO A 406 -0.99 -5.47 30.31
CA PRO A 406 -1.38 -4.37 31.18
C PRO A 406 -2.06 -3.24 30.40
N LEU A 407 -2.94 -2.50 31.09
CA LEU A 407 -3.49 -1.25 30.60
C LEU A 407 -2.71 -0.09 31.21
N HIS A 408 -2.24 0.83 30.37
CA HIS A 408 -1.59 2.05 30.85
C HIS A 408 -2.63 3.15 31.15
N ASN A 409 -2.25 4.09 32.02
CA ASN A 409 -3.07 5.22 32.46
C ASN A 409 -3.29 6.21 31.31
N GLY A 410 -4.32 5.97 30.52
CA GLY A 410 -4.68 6.76 29.34
C GLY A 410 -5.97 6.28 28.68
N GLY A 411 -6.39 5.04 28.96
CA GLY A 411 -7.62 4.45 28.46
C GLY A 411 -7.48 4.05 26.99
N ILE A 412 -7.89 2.82 26.66
CA ILE A 412 -7.92 2.34 25.27
C ILE A 412 -8.84 3.23 24.44
N CYS A 413 -9.89 3.78 25.06
CA CYS A 413 -10.84 4.66 24.40
C CYS A 413 -10.21 5.96 23.88
N VAL A 414 -9.38 6.64 24.68
CA VAL A 414 -8.74 7.90 24.27
C VAL A 414 -7.80 7.65 23.09
N HIS A 415 -7.04 6.57 23.16
CA HIS A 415 -6.08 6.17 22.15
C HIS A 415 -6.75 5.76 20.83
N ALA A 416 -7.80 4.94 20.90
CA ALA A 416 -8.58 4.57 19.73
C ALA A 416 -9.29 5.77 19.09
N ALA A 417 -9.78 6.72 19.90
CA ALA A 417 -10.37 7.96 19.40
C ALA A 417 -9.34 8.84 18.66
N SER A 418 -8.12 8.95 19.20
CA SER A 418 -7.02 9.66 18.53
C SER A 418 -6.63 9.05 17.19
N GLY A 419 -6.76 7.72 17.03
CA GLY A 419 -6.52 7.01 15.77
C GLY A 419 -7.73 6.98 14.83
N GLY A 420 -8.91 7.40 15.29
CA GLY A 420 -10.16 7.32 14.53
C GLY A 420 -10.71 5.90 14.36
N HIS A 421 -10.39 4.98 15.27
CA HIS A 421 -10.71 3.55 15.13
C HIS A 421 -12.01 3.17 15.85
N LEU A 422 -13.13 3.25 15.13
CA LEU A 422 -14.47 3.00 15.67
C LEU A 422 -14.66 1.57 16.22
N GLU A 423 -14.11 0.55 15.55
CA GLU A 423 -14.24 -0.85 15.97
C GLU A 423 -13.59 -1.10 17.33
N VAL A 424 -12.42 -0.51 17.57
CA VAL A 424 -11.73 -0.58 18.87
C VAL A 424 -12.53 0.13 19.96
N LEU A 425 -13.16 1.27 19.66
CA LEU A 425 -14.04 1.99 20.60
C LEU A 425 -15.28 1.17 20.98
N GLN A 426 -15.93 0.56 19.98
CA GLN A 426 -17.09 -0.30 20.21
C GLN A 426 -16.73 -1.51 21.07
N TRP A 427 -15.60 -2.16 20.75
CA TRP A 427 -15.10 -3.27 21.54
C TRP A 427 -14.75 -2.85 22.98
N ALA A 428 -14.04 -1.73 23.17
CA ALA A 428 -13.68 -1.23 24.49
C ALA A 428 -14.92 -0.91 25.34
N ARG A 429 -15.91 -0.25 24.75
CA ARG A 429 -17.20 0.03 25.38
C ARG A 429 -17.95 -1.25 25.76
N ALA A 430 -18.02 -2.24 24.87
CA ALA A 430 -18.70 -3.51 25.10
C ALA A 430 -18.06 -4.33 26.24
N ASN A 431 -16.75 -4.16 26.46
CA ASN A 431 -15.98 -4.92 27.45
C ASN A 431 -15.68 -4.12 28.73
N GLY A 432 -16.28 -2.93 28.91
CA GLY A 432 -16.06 -2.08 30.08
C GLY A 432 -14.60 -1.64 30.25
N VAL A 433 -13.87 -1.56 29.15
CA VAL A 433 -12.45 -1.18 29.13
C VAL A 433 -12.36 0.36 29.11
N PRO A 434 -11.71 0.98 30.10
CA PRO A 434 -11.62 2.43 30.22
C PRO A 434 -10.84 3.08 29.07
#